data_AF-A0A2I4FUX9-F1
#
_entry.id   AF-A0A2I4FUX9-F1
#
_cell.length_a   1.000
_cell.length_b   1.000
_cell.length_c   1.000
_cell.angle_alpha   90.00
_cell.angle_beta   90.00
_cell.angle_gamma   90.00
#
_symmetry.space_group_name_H-M   'P 1'
#
loop_
_entity.id
_entity.type
_entity.pdbx_description
1 polymer ?
#
loop_
_entity_poly.entity_id
_entity_poly.type
_entity_poly.pdbx_seq_one_letter_code
_entity_poly.pdbx_strand_id
1 'polypeptide(L)'
;MAGKVTNFSDLIQRVAASCLLHPLAAGRHGSGENRVGDDDDEYELSEEHEDEEEEEEERESEEEEKESLKAWEGMNEEVRVERVVEMERLMNEVFDTVSGMKRAYASLQEAHCPWDPEKMRVADVAVVGELRKLGVLRERFRRTTSLTGGSTRRKSRGRGRGSGVATVREVVAPYEAAVEELKREVKLREVEVENLKEKLRTVAVSSLSLTGTNGKKGSSRSHYSKRKVVSAPQGQGPAPEVFETTMKQVKDASKSFTMLLLSLMRSAHWDIAAAVRSIEAAANATDDLTSTTATIAACSVVATQHAKYALESYICRKVFQGFDHETFYMDGSLSSLLNPDQYRRDCFTQYRDMKAMDPSELLGIMPTCHFGKFCSKKYLAVVHPKMEESLFGDLEQRRQVLAGNHPRSQFYGEFLMLTKAVWLLHLLAFSLDPAPSQFEASRGAEFHPQYMESVVKFPGGRVPAGQIVGFPVSPGFKLGNGSVIRARVYLVART
;
A
#
# COMPACT_ATOMS: atom_id res chain seq x y z
N MET A 1 -18.99 27.54 17.21
CA MET A 1 -18.13 26.61 17.99
C MET A 1 -16.95 26.24 17.11
N ALA A 2 -15.75 26.62 17.56
CA ALA A 2 -14.53 26.69 16.76
C ALA A 2 -14.00 25.29 16.41
N GLY A 3 -13.63 25.10 15.14
CA GLY A 3 -13.03 23.88 14.62
C GLY A 3 -11.65 23.65 15.23
N LYS A 4 -11.45 22.45 15.78
CA LYS A 4 -10.12 21.97 16.18
C LYS A 4 -9.32 21.69 14.91
N VAL A 5 -8.37 22.56 14.61
CA VAL A 5 -7.33 22.32 13.59
C VAL A 5 -6.42 21.23 14.15
N THR A 6 -6.34 20.09 13.48
CA THR A 6 -5.36 19.05 13.79
C THR A 6 -3.97 19.59 13.47
N ASN A 7 -3.19 19.88 14.51
CA ASN A 7 -1.82 20.34 14.38
C ASN A 7 -0.96 19.22 13.77
N PHE A 8 -0.08 19.55 12.85
CA PHE A 8 0.91 18.66 12.25
C PHE A 8 1.76 17.90 13.29
N SER A 9 1.97 18.51 14.47
CA SER A 9 2.59 17.87 15.64
C SER A 9 1.84 16.60 16.07
N ASP A 10 0.51 16.59 15.96
CA ASP A 10 -0.37 15.50 16.35
C ASP A 10 -0.29 14.33 15.36
N LEU A 11 0.08 14.62 14.10
CA LEU A 11 0.34 13.63 13.06
C LEU A 11 1.71 12.98 13.22
N ILE A 12 2.74 13.77 13.51
CA ILE A 12 4.10 13.25 13.80
C ILE A 12 4.10 12.38 15.05
N GLN A 13 3.39 12.78 16.10
CA GLN A 13 3.32 12.03 17.35
C GLN A 13 2.62 10.66 17.18
N ARG A 14 1.61 10.57 16.28
CA ARG A 14 0.99 9.29 15.90
C ARG A 14 1.91 8.40 15.10
N VAL A 15 2.69 8.96 14.17
CA VAL A 15 3.67 8.19 13.37
C VAL A 15 4.80 7.67 14.25
N ALA A 16 5.33 8.50 15.16
CA ALA A 16 6.38 8.09 16.09
C ALA A 16 5.90 7.03 17.10
N ALA A 17 4.66 7.13 17.59
CA ALA A 17 4.06 6.11 18.46
C ALA A 17 3.82 4.78 17.74
N SER A 18 3.45 4.82 16.45
CA SER A 18 3.26 3.61 15.63
C SER A 18 4.55 2.81 15.41
N CYS A 19 5.72 3.45 15.44
CA CYS A 19 7.01 2.77 15.29
C CYS A 19 7.51 2.12 16.60
N LEU A 20 6.92 2.45 17.75
CA LEU A 20 7.29 1.92 19.06
C LEU A 20 6.38 0.77 19.53
N LEU A 21 5.39 0.38 18.73
CA LEU A 21 4.42 -0.68 19.05
C LEU A 21 4.79 -2.07 18.48
N HIS A 22 6.02 -2.27 18.02
CA HIS A 22 6.60 -3.60 17.81
C HIS A 22 7.62 -3.90 18.92
N PRO A 23 7.23 -4.65 19.98
CA PRO A 23 8.19 -5.24 20.89
C PRO A 23 8.90 -6.39 20.16
N LEU A 24 10.19 -6.22 19.88
CA LEU A 24 11.11 -7.33 19.69
C LEU A 24 11.30 -8.03 21.04
N ALA A 25 11.40 -9.36 20.98
CA ALA A 25 11.38 -10.31 22.08
C ALA A 25 12.10 -9.88 23.36
N ALA A 26 11.43 -10.07 24.50
CA ALA A 26 12.03 -10.07 25.82
C ALA A 26 11.82 -11.47 26.44
N GLY A 27 12.89 -12.25 26.51
CA GLY A 27 12.90 -13.53 27.22
C GLY A 27 12.88 -13.36 28.74
N ARG A 28 12.21 -14.27 29.45
CA ARG A 28 12.58 -14.68 30.81
C ARG A 28 11.96 -16.03 31.23
N HIS A 29 12.83 -16.88 31.79
CA HIS A 29 12.62 -18.18 32.44
C HIS A 29 11.53 -18.26 33.54
N GLY A 30 10.89 -19.44 33.66
CA GLY A 30 11.08 -20.32 34.83
C GLY A 30 9.85 -20.84 35.62
N SER A 31 9.81 -22.18 35.79
CA SER A 31 9.04 -23.06 36.73
C SER A 31 7.61 -23.45 36.30
N GLY A 32 7.10 -24.69 36.39
CA GLY A 32 7.60 -25.98 36.90
C GLY A 32 6.41 -26.90 37.24
N GLU A 33 6.55 -28.21 36.95
CA GLU A 33 5.79 -29.39 37.44
C GLU A 33 4.49 -29.92 36.77
N ASN A 34 4.68 -30.95 35.93
CA ASN A 34 4.11 -32.31 35.89
C ASN A 34 2.63 -32.61 36.26
N ARG A 35 1.92 -33.29 35.34
CA ARG A 35 1.40 -34.69 35.49
C ARG A 35 0.74 -35.27 34.21
N VAL A 36 1.47 -36.21 33.58
CA VAL A 36 1.16 -37.57 33.02
C VAL A 36 -0.26 -37.95 32.53
N GLY A 37 -0.29 -38.55 31.31
CA GLY A 37 -1.26 -39.57 30.84
C GLY A 37 -1.65 -39.40 29.36
N ASP A 38 -0.81 -39.76 28.37
CA ASP A 38 -0.61 -41.07 27.69
C ASP A 38 -1.58 -41.36 26.52
N ASP A 39 -0.98 -41.77 25.39
CA ASP A 39 -1.47 -42.33 24.11
C ASP A 39 -2.33 -41.48 23.13
N ASP A 40 -1.73 -41.05 22.02
CA ASP A 40 -1.72 -41.83 20.76
C ASP A 40 -0.93 -41.08 19.66
N ASP A 41 0.23 -41.64 19.31
CA ASP A 41 1.17 -41.16 18.28
C ASP A 41 0.72 -41.57 16.87
N GLU A 42 0.38 -40.59 16.05
CA GLU A 42 0.75 -40.54 14.63
C GLU A 42 0.60 -39.08 14.18
N TYR A 43 1.42 -38.62 13.22
CA TYR A 43 1.48 -37.26 12.65
C TYR A 43 2.42 -36.22 13.32
N GLU A 44 3.57 -36.61 13.87
CA GLU A 44 4.74 -35.72 14.06
C GLU A 44 5.78 -36.04 12.98
N LEU A 45 5.78 -35.33 11.85
CA LEU A 45 6.92 -35.36 10.91
C LEU A 45 7.05 -34.09 10.05
N SER A 46 6.31 -33.03 10.38
CA SER A 46 6.34 -31.76 9.63
C SER A 46 6.68 -30.53 10.45
N GLU A 47 6.60 -30.59 11.79
CA GLU A 47 7.02 -29.47 12.66
C GLU A 47 8.53 -29.53 12.97
N GLU A 48 9.16 -30.70 12.96
CA GLU A 48 10.61 -30.83 13.18
C GLU A 48 11.46 -30.15 12.07
N HIS A 49 10.95 -30.01 10.84
CA HIS A 49 11.71 -29.43 9.73
C HIS A 49 11.69 -27.90 9.66
N GLU A 50 10.68 -27.22 10.24
CA GLU A 50 10.64 -25.75 10.28
C GLU A 50 11.41 -25.22 11.51
N ASP A 51 11.37 -25.95 12.64
CA ASP A 51 12.17 -25.63 13.83
C ASP A 51 13.68 -25.86 13.61
N GLU A 52 14.06 -26.87 12.81
CA GLU A 52 15.47 -27.12 12.47
C GLU A 52 16.08 -26.03 11.57
N GLU A 53 15.32 -25.45 10.63
CA GLU A 53 15.79 -24.38 9.74
C GLU A 53 15.96 -23.04 10.49
N GLU A 54 15.04 -22.69 11.41
CA GLU A 54 15.17 -21.49 12.25
C GLU A 54 16.30 -21.63 13.28
N GLU A 55 16.50 -22.81 13.87
CA GLU A 55 17.64 -23.07 14.75
C GLU A 55 18.99 -23.10 14.00
N GLU A 56 19.04 -23.51 12.73
CA GLU A 56 20.25 -23.43 11.90
C GLU A 56 20.62 -21.98 11.54
N GLU A 57 19.67 -21.12 11.20
CA GLU A 57 19.92 -19.69 10.93
C GLU A 57 20.36 -18.92 12.20
N GLU A 58 19.78 -19.23 13.37
CA GLU A 58 20.21 -18.65 14.65
C GLU A 58 21.61 -19.14 15.05
N ARG A 59 21.94 -20.42 14.79
CA ARG A 59 23.29 -20.97 15.01
C ARG A 59 24.32 -20.35 14.07
N GLU A 60 24.01 -20.13 12.79
CA GLU A 60 24.91 -19.45 11.85
C GLU A 60 25.18 -18.00 12.27
N SER A 61 24.15 -17.27 12.71
CA SER A 61 24.27 -15.91 13.28
C SER A 61 25.14 -15.88 14.55
N GLU A 62 24.93 -16.80 15.48
CA GLU A 62 25.72 -16.90 16.70
C GLU A 62 27.17 -17.35 16.42
N GLU A 63 27.39 -18.21 15.42
CA GLU A 63 28.73 -18.65 15.01
C GLU A 63 29.51 -17.53 14.33
N GLU A 64 28.87 -16.71 13.48
CA GLU A 64 29.46 -15.49 12.91
C GLU A 64 29.83 -14.46 14.00
N GLU A 65 28.98 -14.30 15.02
CA GLU A 65 29.26 -13.40 16.15
C GLU A 65 30.41 -13.94 17.03
N LYS A 66 30.45 -15.24 17.29
CA LYS A 66 31.54 -15.94 18.00
C LYS A 66 32.85 -15.92 17.22
N GLU A 67 32.83 -16.05 15.90
CA GLU A 67 34.00 -15.91 15.03
C GLU A 67 34.52 -14.47 14.98
N SER A 68 33.61 -13.49 14.90
CA SER A 68 33.97 -12.06 14.95
C SER A 68 34.57 -11.66 16.30
N LEU A 69 34.06 -12.22 17.41
CA LEU A 69 34.64 -12.07 18.75
C LEU A 69 36.04 -12.73 18.86
N LYS A 70 36.23 -13.93 18.32
CA LYS A 70 37.55 -14.60 18.27
C LYS A 70 38.56 -13.85 17.39
N ALA A 71 38.11 -13.28 16.27
CA ALA A 71 38.94 -12.44 15.40
C ALA A 71 39.33 -11.12 16.09
N TRP A 72 38.43 -10.56 16.89
CA TRP A 72 38.70 -9.41 17.76
C TRP A 72 39.70 -9.77 18.86
N GLU A 73 39.58 -10.96 19.47
CA GLU A 73 40.48 -11.52 20.48
C GLU A 73 41.86 -11.98 19.98
N GLY A 74 42.04 -12.15 18.66
CA GLY A 74 43.32 -12.46 18.03
C GLY A 74 44.15 -11.23 17.63
N MET A 75 43.58 -10.02 17.70
CA MET A 75 44.24 -8.78 17.26
C MET A 75 45.20 -8.20 18.30
N ASN A 76 46.33 -7.63 17.85
CA ASN A 76 47.27 -6.91 18.72
C ASN A 76 46.55 -5.82 19.53
N GLU A 77 46.87 -5.69 20.82
CA GLU A 77 46.18 -4.81 21.77
C GLU A 77 46.23 -3.34 21.33
N GLU A 78 47.35 -2.90 20.74
CA GLU A 78 47.52 -1.57 20.15
C GLU A 78 46.55 -1.30 18.98
N VAL A 79 46.30 -2.30 18.14
CA VAL A 79 45.36 -2.22 16.99
C VAL A 79 43.90 -2.20 17.45
N ARG A 80 43.59 -2.83 18.60
CA ARG A 80 42.25 -2.75 19.20
C ARG A 80 41.99 -1.37 19.78
N VAL A 81 42.96 -0.84 20.52
CA VAL A 81 42.87 0.51 21.11
C VAL A 81 42.71 1.55 20.01
N GLU A 82 43.49 1.48 18.93
CA GLU A 82 43.38 2.39 17.79
C GLU A 82 42.00 2.32 17.11
N ARG A 83 41.42 1.13 16.97
CA ARG A 83 40.05 0.97 16.42
C ARG A 83 38.96 1.48 17.33
N VAL A 84 39.08 1.26 18.64
CA VAL A 84 38.13 1.79 19.61
C VAL A 84 38.15 3.32 19.55
N VAL A 85 39.33 3.92 19.49
CA VAL A 85 39.50 5.38 19.32
C VAL A 85 38.93 5.86 17.98
N GLU A 86 39.16 5.15 16.87
CA GLU A 86 38.58 5.53 15.57
C GLU A 86 37.05 5.42 15.56
N MET A 87 36.50 4.38 16.19
CA MET A 87 35.06 4.16 16.31
C MET A 87 34.41 5.23 17.20
N GLU A 88 35.03 5.56 18.33
CA GLU A 88 34.59 6.65 19.21
C GLU A 88 34.58 7.98 18.47
N ARG A 89 35.64 8.26 17.67
CA ARG A 89 35.72 9.45 16.83
C ARG A 89 34.60 9.49 15.78
N LEU A 90 34.31 8.37 15.11
CA LEU A 90 33.24 8.26 14.12
C LEU A 90 31.86 8.43 14.78
N MET A 91 31.68 7.88 15.98
CA MET A 91 30.44 8.00 16.74
C MET A 91 30.20 9.45 17.19
N ASN A 92 31.24 10.17 17.62
CA ASN A 92 31.17 11.60 17.91
C ASN A 92 30.78 12.42 16.65
N GLU A 93 31.35 12.11 15.48
CA GLU A 93 30.95 12.75 14.21
C GLU A 93 29.48 12.51 13.85
N VAL A 94 28.96 11.31 14.14
CA VAL A 94 27.54 10.99 13.96
C VAL A 94 26.67 11.79 14.93
N PHE A 95 27.03 11.86 16.21
CA PHE A 95 26.29 12.66 17.19
C PHE A 95 26.29 14.15 16.84
N ASP A 96 27.42 14.69 16.38
CA ASP A 96 27.53 16.08 15.92
C ASP A 96 26.66 16.33 14.69
N THR A 97 26.64 15.41 13.73
CA THR A 97 25.82 15.50 12.51
C THR A 97 24.33 15.42 12.83
N VAL A 98 23.92 14.50 13.71
CA VAL A 98 22.52 14.38 14.15
C VAL A 98 22.10 15.61 14.96
N SER A 99 22.99 16.14 15.79
CA SER A 99 22.75 17.39 16.52
C SER A 99 22.68 18.60 15.57
N GLY A 100 23.48 18.62 14.51
CA GLY A 100 23.40 19.58 13.42
C GLY A 100 22.08 19.50 12.67
N MET A 101 21.64 18.30 12.33
CA MET A 101 20.36 18.03 11.68
C MET A 101 19.19 18.50 12.55
N LYS A 102 19.25 18.27 13.86
CA LYS A 102 18.24 18.75 14.82
C LYS A 102 18.16 20.28 14.85
N ARG A 103 19.31 20.97 14.84
CA ARG A 103 19.36 22.44 14.77
C ARG A 103 18.82 22.96 13.44
N ALA A 104 19.20 22.34 12.32
CA ALA A 104 18.70 22.71 11.00
C ALA A 104 17.18 22.51 10.89
N TYR A 105 16.65 21.42 11.46
CA TYR A 105 15.22 21.17 11.54
C TYR A 105 14.48 22.18 12.41
N ALA A 106 15.05 22.60 13.55
CA ALA A 106 14.48 23.67 14.37
C ALA A 106 14.43 25.00 13.60
N SER A 107 15.49 25.37 12.88
CA SER A 107 15.49 26.56 12.02
C SER A 107 14.46 26.47 10.89
N LEU A 108 14.19 25.27 10.35
CA LEU A 108 13.14 25.03 9.37
C LEU A 108 11.74 25.27 9.97
N GLN A 109 11.51 24.83 11.21
CA GLN A 109 10.27 25.06 11.95
C GLN A 109 10.07 26.55 12.28
N GLU A 110 11.12 27.25 12.69
CA GLU A 110 11.09 28.70 12.97
C GLU A 110 10.79 29.51 11.70
N ALA A 111 11.37 29.14 10.56
CA ALA A 111 11.11 29.79 9.27
C ALA A 111 9.67 29.58 8.76
N HIS A 112 8.93 28.63 9.33
CA HIS A 112 7.56 28.32 8.92
C HIS A 112 6.51 29.23 9.58
N CYS A 113 6.84 29.94 10.67
CA CYS A 113 5.88 30.81 11.37
C CYS A 113 6.54 31.98 12.13
N PRO A 114 6.45 33.23 11.63
CA PRO A 114 5.86 33.63 10.34
C PRO A 114 6.64 33.06 9.15
N TRP A 115 5.95 32.75 8.05
CA TRP A 115 6.57 32.21 6.84
C TRP A 115 7.62 33.17 6.27
N ASP A 116 8.88 32.74 6.26
CA ASP A 116 10.01 33.45 5.68
C ASP A 116 10.69 32.58 4.61
N PRO A 117 10.49 32.87 3.31
CA PRO A 117 10.97 32.02 2.23
C PRO A 117 12.50 31.95 2.14
N GLU A 118 13.22 32.99 2.55
CA GLU A 118 14.69 32.98 2.48
C GLU A 118 15.27 32.15 3.64
N LYS A 119 14.70 32.27 4.84
CA LYS A 119 15.08 31.39 5.96
C LYS A 119 14.71 29.93 5.70
N MET A 120 13.57 29.69 5.05
CA MET A 120 13.14 28.35 4.65
C MET A 120 14.15 27.70 3.70
N ARG A 121 14.62 28.45 2.68
CA ARG A 121 15.64 27.99 1.74
C ARG A 121 16.98 27.68 2.43
N VAL A 122 17.41 28.53 3.36
CA VAL A 122 18.66 28.34 4.11
C VAL A 122 18.56 27.10 5.03
N ALA A 123 17.44 26.93 5.72
CA ALA A 123 17.21 25.79 6.60
C ALA A 123 17.09 24.46 5.82
N ASP A 124 16.42 24.46 4.66
CA ASP A 124 16.34 23.29 3.77
C ASP A 124 17.73 22.83 3.29
N VAL A 125 18.56 23.76 2.81
CA VAL A 125 19.93 23.48 2.41
C VAL A 125 20.75 22.92 3.58
N ALA A 126 20.55 23.43 4.80
CA ALA A 126 21.22 22.93 5.99
C ALA A 126 20.79 21.50 6.34
N VAL A 127 19.49 21.18 6.30
CA VAL A 127 18.97 19.82 6.54
C VAL A 127 19.52 18.83 5.52
N VAL A 128 19.47 19.17 4.23
CA VAL A 128 20.02 18.34 3.16
C VAL A 128 21.53 18.16 3.33
N GLY A 129 22.25 19.19 3.77
CA GLY A 129 23.67 19.14 4.08
C GLY A 129 24.01 18.13 5.17
N GLU A 130 23.27 18.12 6.28
CA GLU A 130 23.49 17.18 7.39
C GLU A 130 23.12 15.73 7.02
N LEU A 131 22.06 15.52 6.23
CA LEU A 131 21.70 14.19 5.72
C LEU A 131 22.79 13.62 4.79
N ARG A 132 23.41 14.46 3.97
CA ARG A 132 24.55 14.04 3.13
C ARG A 132 25.76 13.65 3.96
N LYS A 133 26.09 14.43 5.00
CA LYS A 133 27.17 14.08 5.95
C LYS A 133 26.91 12.75 6.64
N LEU A 134 25.68 12.50 7.07
CA LEU A 134 25.29 11.22 7.68
C LEU A 134 25.43 10.05 6.70
N GLY A 135 25.09 10.25 5.42
CA GLY A 135 25.33 9.26 4.37
C GLY A 135 26.81 8.92 4.16
N VAL A 136 27.70 9.92 4.22
CA VAL A 136 29.15 9.71 4.16
C VAL A 136 29.66 8.96 5.39
N LEU A 137 29.19 9.30 6.58
CA LEU A 137 29.55 8.61 7.83
C LEU A 137 29.10 7.15 7.84
N ARG A 138 27.89 6.85 7.36
CA ARG A 138 27.39 5.48 7.19
C ARG A 138 28.28 4.65 6.28
N GLU A 139 28.70 5.22 5.16
CA GLU A 139 29.58 4.55 4.20
C GLU A 139 31.01 4.39 4.76
N ARG A 140 31.50 5.35 5.54
CA ARG A 140 32.77 5.23 6.27
C ARG A 140 32.72 4.09 7.29
N PHE A 141 31.65 4.00 8.08
CA PHE A 141 31.43 2.90 9.02
C PHE A 141 31.43 1.54 8.31
N ARG A 142 30.68 1.42 7.18
CA ARG A 142 30.64 0.19 6.38
C ARG A 142 32.02 -0.23 5.84
N ARG A 143 32.85 0.72 5.44
CA ARG A 143 34.21 0.42 4.96
C ARG A 143 35.13 -0.01 6.10
N THR A 144 34.98 0.58 7.29
CA THR A 144 35.72 0.17 8.48
C THR A 144 35.33 -1.25 8.93
N THR A 145 34.06 -1.64 8.79
CA THR A 145 33.57 -3.00 9.12
C THR A 145 33.87 -4.04 8.02
N SER A 146 33.98 -3.63 6.75
CA SER A 146 34.29 -4.55 5.63
C SER A 146 35.75 -5.01 5.59
N LEU A 147 36.65 -4.42 6.39
CA LEU A 147 38.05 -4.84 6.49
C LEU A 147 38.26 -6.01 7.47
N THR A 148 37.21 -6.49 8.15
CA THR A 148 37.28 -7.58 9.15
C THR A 148 36.51 -8.84 8.81
N GLY A 149 35.66 -8.84 7.78
CA GLY A 149 34.94 -10.02 7.33
C GLY A 149 35.66 -10.68 6.16
N GLY A 150 36.25 -11.86 6.38
CA GLY A 150 36.83 -12.68 5.32
C GLY A 150 35.76 -13.18 4.35
N SER A 151 35.46 -12.41 3.30
CA SER A 151 34.59 -12.89 2.23
C SER A 151 35.31 -13.85 1.29
N THR A 152 35.04 -15.13 1.47
CA THR A 152 35.12 -16.18 0.45
C THR A 152 34.19 -15.87 -0.74
N ARG A 153 34.68 -14.99 -1.62
CA ARG A 153 34.71 -15.19 -3.09
C ARG A 153 33.51 -15.91 -3.74
N ARG A 154 32.60 -15.15 -4.37
CA ARG A 154 32.09 -15.50 -5.71
C ARG A 154 32.76 -14.61 -6.77
N LYS A 155 33.76 -15.18 -7.43
CA LYS A 155 34.38 -14.67 -8.65
C LYS A 155 33.37 -14.72 -9.80
N SER A 156 33.07 -13.58 -10.41
CA SER A 156 32.98 -13.50 -11.87
C SER A 156 34.10 -12.60 -12.37
N ARG A 157 34.85 -13.10 -13.36
CA ARG A 157 36.15 -12.61 -13.80
C ARG A 157 35.98 -11.54 -14.88
N GLY A 158 36.80 -10.48 -14.81
CA GLY A 158 37.06 -9.64 -15.97
C GLY A 158 37.98 -8.45 -15.69
N ARG A 159 39.31 -8.69 -15.79
CA ARG A 159 40.37 -7.69 -16.10
C ARG A 159 40.63 -6.65 -14.99
N GLY A 160 41.74 -6.61 -14.27
CA GLY A 160 43.12 -6.77 -14.70
C GLY A 160 43.92 -5.60 -14.12
N ARG A 161 44.52 -5.82 -12.95
CA ARG A 161 45.84 -5.34 -12.50
C ARG A 161 46.16 -3.83 -12.58
N GLY A 162 46.31 -3.19 -11.42
CA GLY A 162 47.12 -1.97 -11.29
C GLY A 162 46.83 -1.15 -10.03
N SER A 163 47.51 -1.49 -8.94
CA SER A 163 47.69 -0.58 -7.81
C SER A 163 48.42 0.68 -8.28
N GLY A 164 47.70 1.78 -8.34
CA GLY A 164 48.21 3.13 -8.54
C GLY A 164 47.07 4.07 -8.20
N VAL A 165 47.31 5.04 -7.31
CA VAL A 165 46.33 6.04 -6.89
C VAL A 165 45.71 6.67 -8.14
N ALA A 166 44.46 6.34 -8.45
CA ALA A 166 43.71 6.95 -9.53
C ALA A 166 43.60 8.44 -9.22
N THR A 167 44.31 9.27 -9.98
CA THR A 167 44.25 10.73 -9.79
C THR A 167 42.79 11.17 -9.94
N VAL A 168 42.38 12.20 -9.20
CA VAL A 168 40.98 12.73 -9.18
C VAL A 168 40.37 12.87 -10.58
N ARG A 169 41.21 13.14 -11.59
CA ARG A 169 40.81 13.25 -13.00
C ARG A 169 40.28 11.95 -13.63
N GLU A 170 40.77 10.79 -13.21
CA GLU A 170 40.40 9.48 -13.77
C GLU A 170 39.04 9.00 -13.22
N VAL A 171 38.73 9.38 -11.98
CA VAL A 171 37.42 9.13 -11.35
C VAL A 171 36.36 10.11 -11.86
N VAL A 172 36.75 11.33 -12.24
CA VAL A 172 35.83 12.38 -12.73
C VAL A 172 35.58 12.29 -14.24
N ALA A 173 36.53 11.77 -15.03
CA ALA A 173 36.41 11.59 -16.48
C ALA A 173 35.11 10.90 -16.96
N PRO A 174 34.62 9.79 -16.35
CA PRO A 174 33.35 9.18 -16.77
C PRO A 174 32.14 10.07 -16.48
N TYR A 175 32.16 10.87 -15.41
CA TYR A 175 31.09 11.82 -15.10
C TYR A 175 31.11 13.04 -16.02
N GLU A 176 32.30 13.54 -16.36
CA GLU A 176 32.46 14.61 -17.35
C GLU A 176 31.98 14.15 -18.74
N ALA A 177 32.30 12.92 -19.13
CA ALA A 177 31.80 12.33 -20.38
C ALA A 177 30.27 12.19 -20.38
N ALA A 178 29.67 11.72 -19.29
CA ALA A 178 28.22 11.62 -19.15
C ALA A 178 27.54 12.99 -19.20
N VAL A 179 28.12 14.02 -18.57
CA VAL A 179 27.60 15.40 -18.64
C VAL A 179 27.67 15.96 -20.05
N GLU A 180 28.76 15.71 -20.78
CA GLU A 180 28.91 16.14 -22.18
C GLU A 180 28.00 15.36 -23.14
N GLU A 181 27.65 14.11 -22.82
CA GLU A 181 26.64 13.33 -23.53
C GLU A 181 25.23 13.87 -23.29
N LEU A 182 24.85 14.10 -22.02
CA LEU A 182 23.58 14.73 -21.67
C LEU A 182 23.43 16.13 -22.29
N LYS A 183 24.50 16.94 -22.31
CA LYS A 183 24.47 18.24 -23.00
C LYS A 183 24.24 18.11 -24.50
N ARG A 184 24.79 17.07 -25.15
CA ARG A 184 24.51 16.80 -26.57
C ARG A 184 23.07 16.36 -26.77
N GLU A 185 22.55 15.50 -25.91
CA GLU A 185 21.17 15.04 -26.00
C GLU A 185 20.18 16.19 -25.77
N VAL A 186 20.43 17.08 -24.80
CA VAL A 186 19.63 18.29 -24.60
C VAL A 186 19.61 19.16 -25.85
N LYS A 187 20.78 19.43 -26.47
CA LYS A 187 20.85 20.20 -27.72
C LYS A 187 20.09 19.53 -28.87
N LEU A 188 20.18 18.19 -28.98
CA LEU A 188 19.43 17.44 -29.99
C LEU A 188 17.92 17.55 -29.76
N ARG A 189 17.46 17.44 -28.51
CA ARG A 189 16.06 17.60 -28.13
C ARG A 189 15.57 19.04 -28.31
N GLU A 190 16.40 20.05 -28.06
CA GLU A 190 16.08 21.45 -28.33
C GLU A 190 15.85 21.68 -29.84
N VAL A 191 16.71 21.14 -30.70
CA VAL A 191 16.52 21.19 -32.16
C VAL A 191 15.26 20.43 -32.60
N GLU A 192 14.97 19.28 -32.00
CA GLU A 192 13.74 18.54 -32.26
C GLU A 192 12.49 19.35 -31.86
N VAL A 193 12.53 20.02 -30.71
CA VAL A 193 11.45 20.91 -30.25
C VAL A 193 11.27 22.10 -31.18
N GLU A 194 12.35 22.73 -31.65
CA GLU A 194 12.27 23.82 -32.64
C GLU A 194 11.67 23.35 -33.97
N ASN A 195 12.08 22.18 -34.46
CA ASN A 195 11.53 21.55 -35.66
C ASN A 195 10.03 21.24 -35.49
N LEU A 196 9.62 20.69 -34.35
CA LEU A 196 8.21 20.43 -34.05
C LEU A 196 7.40 21.73 -33.93
N LYS A 197 7.96 22.79 -33.34
CA LYS A 197 7.33 24.12 -33.30
C LYS A 197 7.19 24.73 -34.70
N GLU A 198 8.16 24.53 -35.57
CA GLU A 198 8.08 24.98 -36.96
C GLU A 198 7.05 24.18 -37.76
N LYS A 199 6.99 22.86 -37.60
CA LYS A 199 5.92 22.01 -38.16
C LYS A 199 4.54 22.42 -37.66
N LEU A 200 4.41 22.80 -36.39
CA LEU A 200 3.16 23.31 -35.84
C LEU A 200 2.79 24.67 -36.46
N ARG A 201 3.78 25.54 -36.67
CA ARG A 201 3.59 26.81 -37.39
C ARG A 201 3.20 26.59 -38.86
N THR A 202 3.82 25.66 -39.57
CA THR A 202 3.46 25.38 -40.98
C THR A 202 2.06 24.78 -41.07
N VAL A 203 1.68 23.87 -40.17
CA VAL A 203 0.29 23.35 -40.09
C VAL A 203 -0.70 24.45 -39.73
N ALA A 204 -0.35 25.36 -38.82
CA ALA A 204 -1.18 26.52 -38.47
C ALA A 204 -1.36 27.46 -39.68
N VAL A 205 -0.28 27.80 -40.39
CA VAL A 205 -0.32 28.65 -41.59
C VAL A 205 -1.05 27.97 -42.77
N SER A 206 -0.91 26.65 -42.93
CA SER A 206 -1.70 25.87 -43.89
C SER A 206 -3.19 25.84 -43.52
N SER A 207 -3.53 25.79 -42.23
CA SER A 207 -4.93 25.88 -41.77
C SER A 207 -5.55 27.27 -42.01
N LEU A 208 -4.74 28.33 -41.97
CA LEU A 208 -5.12 29.71 -42.32
C LEU A 208 -5.20 29.97 -43.83
N SER A 209 -4.43 29.23 -44.66
CA SER A 209 -4.52 29.30 -46.14
C SER A 209 -5.70 28.50 -46.71
N LEU A 210 -6.34 27.62 -45.94
CA LEU A 210 -7.47 26.79 -46.38
C LEU A 210 -8.86 27.38 -46.10
N THR A 211 -8.94 28.59 -45.53
CA THR A 211 -10.21 29.32 -45.38
C THR A 211 -10.50 30.27 -46.56
N GLY A 212 -9.70 30.23 -47.62
CA GLY A 212 -9.91 30.98 -48.86
C GLY A 212 -10.36 30.10 -50.02
N THR A 213 -11.63 30.23 -50.40
CA THR A 213 -12.20 29.99 -51.74
C THR A 213 -12.56 28.56 -52.18
N ASN A 214 -13.88 28.38 -52.34
CA ASN A 214 -14.59 27.72 -53.44
C ASN A 214 -14.13 26.35 -54.00
N GLY A 215 -15.03 25.37 -53.85
CA GLY A 215 -15.73 24.81 -55.02
C GLY A 215 -15.38 23.39 -55.49
N LYS A 216 -16.44 22.58 -55.57
CA LYS A 216 -16.70 21.47 -56.52
C LYS A 216 -16.06 20.08 -56.28
N LYS A 217 -16.99 19.12 -56.05
CA LYS A 217 -17.15 17.79 -56.68
C LYS A 217 -15.99 16.79 -56.62
N GLY A 218 -16.26 15.59 -56.10
CA GLY A 218 -15.45 14.41 -56.43
C GLY A 218 -15.67 13.17 -55.55
N SER A 219 -16.42 12.21 -56.11
CA SER A 219 -16.62 10.82 -55.66
C SER A 219 -15.33 10.04 -55.31
N SER A 220 -15.35 9.23 -54.25
CA SER A 220 -15.29 7.73 -54.31
C SER A 220 -14.69 7.06 -53.06
N ARG A 221 -15.49 6.14 -52.49
CA ARG A 221 -15.21 4.89 -51.75
C ARG A 221 -13.81 4.64 -51.18
N SER A 222 -13.75 4.44 -49.86
CA SER A 222 -12.99 3.34 -49.25
C SER A 222 -13.63 2.96 -47.90
N HIS A 223 -14.06 1.70 -47.80
CA HIS A 223 -14.53 1.07 -46.57
C HIS A 223 -13.32 0.73 -45.70
N TYR A 224 -13.14 1.43 -44.60
CA TYR A 224 -12.49 0.87 -43.43
C TYR A 224 -13.26 1.27 -42.18
N SER A 225 -13.46 0.26 -41.34
CA SER A 225 -14.36 0.24 -40.20
C SER A 225 -14.02 1.35 -39.20
N LYS A 226 -14.91 2.32 -39.04
CA LYS A 226 -14.85 3.32 -37.97
C LYS A 226 -15.17 2.63 -36.64
N ARG A 227 -14.13 2.12 -35.96
CA ARG A 227 -14.13 2.12 -34.50
C ARG A 227 -14.20 3.59 -34.10
N LYS A 228 -15.37 4.04 -33.64
CA LYS A 228 -15.55 5.37 -33.03
C LYS A 228 -14.61 5.46 -31.83
N VAL A 229 -13.41 5.97 -32.03
CA VAL A 229 -12.67 6.63 -30.97
C VAL A 229 -13.47 7.89 -30.70
N VAL A 230 -14.36 7.83 -29.72
CA VAL A 230 -14.93 9.02 -29.13
C VAL A 230 -13.77 9.67 -28.38
N SER A 231 -13.07 10.58 -29.05
CA SER A 231 -12.34 11.66 -28.40
C SER A 231 -13.40 12.53 -27.71
N ALA A 232 -13.77 12.13 -26.49
CA ALA A 232 -14.48 12.97 -25.56
C ALA A 232 -13.60 14.19 -25.24
N PRO A 233 -14.19 15.37 -24.99
CA PRO A 233 -13.46 16.61 -24.82
C PRO A 233 -12.41 16.47 -23.72
N GLN A 234 -11.16 16.77 -24.06
CA GLN A 234 -10.10 16.97 -23.09
C GLN A 234 -10.54 18.11 -22.15
N GLY A 235 -10.84 17.79 -20.90
CA GLY A 235 -11.09 18.80 -19.86
C GLY A 235 -12.27 18.54 -18.92
N GLN A 236 -13.14 17.54 -19.16
CA GLN A 236 -14.19 17.20 -18.18
C GLN A 236 -13.74 16.01 -17.33
N GLY A 237 -13.48 16.26 -16.05
CA GLY A 237 -13.28 15.22 -15.04
C GLY A 237 -14.53 14.33 -14.89
N PRO A 238 -14.41 13.17 -14.23
CA PRO A 238 -15.54 12.25 -14.08
C PRO A 238 -16.73 12.94 -13.40
N ALA A 239 -17.95 12.67 -13.90
CA ALA A 239 -19.15 13.09 -13.20
C ALA A 239 -19.27 12.31 -11.87
N PRO A 240 -19.69 12.95 -10.76
CA PRO A 240 -19.88 12.28 -9.47
C PRO A 240 -20.80 11.04 -9.54
N GLU A 241 -21.74 11.01 -10.48
CA GLU A 241 -22.64 9.88 -10.75
C GLU A 241 -21.91 8.58 -11.15
N VAL A 242 -20.73 8.72 -11.78
CA VAL A 242 -19.87 7.58 -12.14
C VAL A 242 -19.32 6.91 -10.87
N PHE A 243 -19.02 7.70 -9.84
CA PHE A 243 -18.57 7.20 -8.54
C PHE A 243 -19.70 6.44 -7.84
N GLU A 244 -20.91 6.99 -7.82
CA GLU A 244 -22.10 6.31 -7.26
C GLU A 244 -22.38 4.97 -7.95
N THR A 245 -22.34 4.96 -9.28
CA THR A 245 -22.55 3.74 -10.07
C THR A 245 -21.47 2.70 -9.80
N THR A 246 -20.21 3.12 -9.66
CA THR A 246 -19.09 2.22 -9.35
C THR A 246 -19.20 1.68 -7.93
N MET A 247 -19.64 2.48 -6.95
CA MET A 247 -19.88 2.00 -5.58
C MET A 247 -21.04 1.01 -5.52
N LYS A 248 -22.07 1.18 -6.36
CA LYS A 248 -23.12 0.16 -6.53
C LYS A 248 -22.55 -1.17 -7.06
N GLN A 249 -21.62 -1.12 -8.02
CA GLN A 249 -20.93 -2.32 -8.51
C GLN A 249 -20.11 -2.99 -7.40
N VAL A 250 -19.41 -2.23 -6.56
CA VAL A 250 -18.71 -2.78 -5.39
C VAL A 250 -19.69 -3.48 -4.45
N LYS A 251 -20.83 -2.85 -4.16
CA LYS A 251 -21.88 -3.44 -3.32
C LYS A 251 -22.41 -4.76 -3.88
N ASP A 252 -22.66 -4.83 -5.18
CA ASP A 252 -23.20 -6.02 -5.82
C ASP A 252 -22.14 -7.13 -5.88
N ALA A 253 -20.90 -6.82 -6.26
CA ALA A 253 -19.78 -7.77 -6.28
C ALA A 253 -19.43 -8.31 -4.89
N SER A 254 -19.45 -7.45 -3.86
CA SER A 254 -19.20 -7.83 -2.48
C SER A 254 -20.23 -8.83 -1.97
N LYS A 255 -21.52 -8.60 -2.27
CA LYS A 255 -22.59 -9.55 -1.95
C LYS A 255 -22.42 -10.89 -2.67
N SER A 256 -22.13 -10.86 -3.97
CA SER A 256 -21.91 -12.09 -4.75
C SER A 256 -20.76 -12.93 -4.17
N PHE A 257 -19.60 -12.31 -3.93
CA PHE A 257 -18.44 -12.98 -3.36
C PHE A 257 -18.71 -13.49 -1.93
N THR A 258 -19.42 -12.70 -1.11
CA THR A 258 -19.82 -13.10 0.25
C THR A 258 -20.73 -14.34 0.21
N MET A 259 -21.69 -14.39 -0.71
CA MET A 259 -22.59 -15.52 -0.85
C MET A 259 -21.85 -16.78 -1.33
N LEU A 260 -20.87 -16.63 -2.23
CA LEU A 260 -20.00 -17.73 -2.65
C LEU A 260 -19.18 -18.26 -1.47
N LEU A 261 -18.50 -17.38 -0.72
CA LEU A 261 -17.71 -17.76 0.44
C LEU A 261 -18.57 -18.45 1.50
N LEU A 262 -19.74 -17.90 1.81
CA LEU A 262 -20.68 -18.51 2.74
C LEU A 262 -21.17 -19.89 2.27
N SER A 263 -21.34 -20.08 0.96
CA SER A 263 -21.69 -21.39 0.39
C SER A 263 -20.56 -22.39 0.59
N LEU A 264 -19.31 -22.00 0.34
CA LEU A 264 -18.14 -22.86 0.54
C LEU A 264 -17.95 -23.21 2.02
N MET A 265 -18.10 -22.25 2.93
CA MET A 265 -18.04 -22.50 4.38
C MET A 265 -19.08 -23.53 4.83
N ARG A 266 -20.29 -23.49 4.26
CA ARG A 266 -21.35 -24.48 4.54
C ARG A 266 -21.00 -25.86 3.99
N SER A 267 -20.43 -25.93 2.79
CA SER A 267 -19.96 -27.19 2.19
C SER A 267 -18.80 -27.81 2.97
N ALA A 268 -17.93 -26.97 3.54
CA ALA A 268 -16.84 -27.39 4.43
C ALA A 268 -17.28 -27.66 5.87
N HIS A 269 -18.60 -27.68 6.15
CA HIS A 269 -19.18 -27.95 7.47
C HIS A 269 -18.72 -27.01 8.60
N TRP A 270 -18.40 -25.75 8.29
CA TRP A 270 -18.03 -24.77 9.30
C TRP A 270 -19.17 -24.46 10.27
N ASP A 271 -18.85 -24.29 11.56
CA ASP A 271 -19.75 -23.59 12.49
C ASP A 271 -19.77 -22.09 12.13
N ILE A 272 -20.76 -21.71 11.32
CA ILE A 272 -20.96 -20.33 10.88
C ILE A 272 -21.14 -19.38 12.07
N ALA A 273 -21.78 -19.83 13.15
CA ALA A 273 -21.98 -18.97 14.32
C ALA A 273 -20.65 -18.74 15.06
N ALA A 274 -19.78 -19.75 15.16
CA ALA A 274 -18.43 -19.59 15.68
C ALA A 274 -17.58 -18.66 14.81
N ALA A 275 -17.65 -18.80 13.48
CA ALA A 275 -16.94 -17.93 12.55
C ALA A 275 -17.36 -16.45 12.72
N VAL A 276 -18.67 -16.19 12.86
CA VAL A 276 -19.18 -14.83 13.11
C VAL A 276 -18.68 -14.28 14.45
N ARG A 277 -18.72 -15.07 15.53
CA ARG A 277 -18.15 -14.67 16.83
C ARG A 277 -16.66 -14.34 16.73
N SER A 278 -15.90 -15.11 15.96
CA SER A 278 -14.46 -14.84 15.74
C SER A 278 -14.23 -13.54 14.97
N ILE A 279 -15.04 -13.26 13.95
CA ILE A 279 -14.98 -12.00 13.18
C ILE A 279 -15.28 -10.81 14.10
N GLU A 280 -16.30 -10.91 14.95
CA GLU A 280 -16.67 -9.88 15.92
C GLU A 280 -15.59 -9.68 16.98
N ALA A 281 -15.02 -10.75 17.52
CA ALA A 281 -13.95 -10.68 18.50
C ALA A 281 -12.71 -9.97 17.92
N ALA A 282 -12.32 -10.32 16.69
CA ALA A 282 -11.22 -9.66 15.98
C ALA A 282 -11.52 -8.21 15.58
N ALA A 283 -12.79 -7.80 15.52
CA ALA A 283 -13.17 -6.40 15.34
C ALA A 283 -13.12 -5.62 16.67
N ASN A 284 -13.31 -6.28 17.81
CA ASN A 284 -13.31 -5.66 19.12
C ASN A 284 -11.90 -5.45 19.69
N ALA A 285 -10.94 -6.30 19.33
CA ALA A 285 -9.55 -6.19 19.82
C ALA A 285 -8.86 -4.87 19.42
N THR A 286 -9.41 -4.12 18.46
CA THR A 286 -8.88 -2.81 18.02
C THR A 286 -9.56 -1.61 18.69
N ASP A 287 -10.68 -1.79 19.39
CA ASP A 287 -11.42 -0.72 20.09
C ASP A 287 -11.19 -0.87 21.61
N ASP A 288 -10.33 -0.02 22.16
CA ASP A 288 -9.98 0.00 23.58
C ASP A 288 -11.18 0.46 24.45
N LEU A 289 -11.55 -0.40 25.40
CA LEU A 289 -12.40 -0.19 26.59
C LEU A 289 -13.92 0.10 26.47
N THR A 290 -14.68 -0.76 27.18
CA THR A 290 -16.04 -0.59 27.74
C THR A 290 -17.20 -0.24 26.80
N SER A 291 -17.78 -1.26 26.16
CA SER A 291 -19.24 -1.31 26.02
C SER A 291 -19.72 -2.73 25.80
N THR A 292 -20.36 -3.26 26.84
CA THR A 292 -21.08 -4.52 26.89
C THR A 292 -22.22 -4.51 25.87
N THR A 293 -22.12 -5.28 24.78
CA THR A 293 -23.26 -6.08 24.28
C THR A 293 -22.85 -7.06 23.20
N ALA A 294 -22.90 -8.34 23.55
CA ALA A 294 -22.94 -9.46 22.64
C ALA A 294 -24.37 -9.59 22.06
N THR A 295 -24.71 -8.82 21.02
CA THR A 295 -26.09 -8.81 20.47
C THR A 295 -26.30 -9.77 19.32
N ILE A 296 -25.25 -10.32 18.69
CA ILE A 296 -25.43 -11.41 17.70
C ILE A 296 -25.46 -12.78 18.38
N ALA A 297 -24.72 -12.94 19.48
CA ALA A 297 -24.58 -14.23 20.16
C ALA A 297 -25.83 -14.71 20.93
N ALA A 298 -26.80 -13.83 21.21
CA ALA A 298 -27.95 -14.15 22.07
C ALA A 298 -29.06 -14.96 21.37
N CYS A 299 -29.03 -15.14 20.04
CA CYS A 299 -30.05 -15.93 19.33
C CYS A 299 -29.46 -16.69 18.14
N SER A 300 -29.21 -17.99 18.33
CA SER A 300 -28.65 -18.93 17.34
C SER A 300 -29.35 -18.89 15.96
N VAL A 301 -30.67 -18.74 15.92
CA VAL A 301 -31.44 -18.73 14.66
C VAL A 301 -31.32 -17.39 13.90
N VAL A 302 -31.21 -16.27 14.62
CA VAL A 302 -31.05 -14.92 14.04
C VAL A 302 -29.59 -14.72 13.61
N ALA A 303 -28.64 -15.25 14.39
CA ALA A 303 -27.21 -15.24 14.08
C ALA A 303 -26.88 -15.92 12.74
N THR A 304 -27.51 -17.05 12.42
CA THR A 304 -27.26 -17.78 11.16
C THR A 304 -27.85 -17.08 9.92
N GLN A 305 -28.99 -16.40 10.05
CA GLN A 305 -29.59 -15.63 8.94
C GLN A 305 -28.84 -14.34 8.62
N HIS A 306 -28.17 -13.76 9.62
CA HIS A 306 -27.42 -12.51 9.49
C HIS A 306 -25.91 -12.69 9.34
N ALA A 307 -25.40 -13.93 9.41
CA ALA A 307 -23.99 -14.26 9.23
C ALA A 307 -23.38 -13.67 7.95
N LYS A 308 -24.16 -13.61 6.85
CA LYS A 308 -23.74 -12.98 5.59
C LYS A 308 -23.30 -11.52 5.77
N TYR A 309 -23.90 -10.76 6.68
CA TYR A 309 -23.55 -9.36 6.88
C TYR A 309 -22.24 -9.20 7.66
N ALA A 310 -22.00 -10.07 8.65
CA ALA A 310 -20.72 -10.12 9.36
C ALA A 310 -19.57 -10.54 8.42
N LEU A 311 -19.82 -11.52 7.55
CA LEU A 311 -18.86 -11.95 6.54
C LEU A 311 -18.61 -10.85 5.50
N GLU A 312 -19.66 -10.19 5.02
CA GLU A 312 -19.56 -9.05 4.11
C GLU A 312 -18.75 -7.91 4.74
N SER A 313 -18.98 -7.61 6.02
CA SER A 313 -18.20 -6.64 6.81
C SER A 313 -16.72 -7.02 6.88
N TYR A 314 -16.41 -8.27 7.21
CA TYR A 314 -15.04 -8.80 7.24
C TYR A 314 -14.33 -8.60 5.90
N ILE A 315 -14.97 -9.00 4.80
CA ILE A 315 -14.42 -8.87 3.45
C ILE A 315 -14.19 -7.39 3.13
N CYS A 316 -15.22 -6.54 3.27
CA CYS A 316 -15.14 -5.12 2.99
C CYS A 316 -14.00 -4.45 3.76
N ARG A 317 -13.85 -4.71 5.06
CA ARG A 317 -12.76 -4.17 5.87
C ARG A 317 -11.38 -4.51 5.29
N LYS A 318 -11.19 -5.75 4.82
CA LYS A 318 -9.92 -6.20 4.23
C LYS A 318 -9.68 -5.60 2.83
N VAL A 319 -10.66 -5.62 1.93
CA VAL A 319 -10.47 -5.06 0.57
C VAL A 319 -10.35 -3.53 0.55
N PHE A 320 -11.02 -2.81 1.46
CA PHE A 320 -10.90 -1.35 1.57
C PHE A 320 -9.73 -0.88 2.43
N GLN A 321 -8.98 -1.77 3.08
CA GLN A 321 -7.81 -1.36 3.88
C GLN A 321 -6.81 -0.54 3.04
N GLY A 322 -6.48 0.67 3.49
CA GLY A 322 -5.57 1.58 2.79
C GLY A 322 -6.18 2.35 1.61
N PHE A 323 -7.51 2.39 1.48
CA PHE A 323 -8.20 3.10 0.40
C PHE A 323 -7.90 4.62 0.37
N ASP A 324 -7.51 5.19 1.51
CA ASP A 324 -7.08 6.58 1.67
C ASP A 324 -5.69 6.88 1.10
N HIS A 325 -4.88 5.86 0.77
CA HIS A 325 -3.58 6.01 0.13
C HIS A 325 -3.64 5.78 -1.37
N GLU A 326 -2.89 6.57 -2.15
CA GLU A 326 -2.84 6.53 -3.62
C GLU A 326 -2.44 5.18 -4.24
N THR A 327 -1.86 4.29 -3.43
CA THR A 327 -1.44 2.94 -3.83
C THR A 327 -1.78 1.87 -2.80
N PHE A 328 -2.78 2.08 -1.93
CA PHE A 328 -3.12 1.13 -0.85
C PHE A 328 -1.93 0.73 0.05
N TYR A 329 -1.00 1.67 0.28
CA TYR A 329 0.27 1.45 0.97
C TYR A 329 1.06 0.26 0.41
N MET A 330 1.09 0.09 -0.92
CA MET A 330 1.84 -0.99 -1.58
C MET A 330 3.30 -0.61 -1.87
N ASP A 331 3.57 0.64 -2.25
CA ASP A 331 4.89 1.06 -2.79
C ASP A 331 5.38 2.42 -2.27
N GLY A 332 4.72 3.02 -1.27
CA GLY A 332 5.14 4.29 -0.66
C GLY A 332 5.14 5.49 -1.61
N SER A 333 4.54 5.35 -2.80
CA SER A 333 4.43 6.44 -3.78
C SER A 333 3.60 7.60 -3.22
N LEU A 334 3.99 8.83 -3.60
CA LEU A 334 3.31 10.09 -3.26
C LEU A 334 3.16 10.98 -4.52
N SER A 335 2.85 10.37 -5.66
CA SER A 335 2.72 11.03 -6.97
C SER A 335 1.64 12.11 -6.97
N SER A 336 0.57 11.91 -6.21
CA SER A 336 -0.51 12.87 -5.99
C SER A 336 -0.05 14.16 -5.33
N LEU A 337 1.00 14.13 -4.50
CA LEU A 337 1.56 15.32 -3.85
C LEU A 337 2.47 16.11 -4.80
N LEU A 338 3.18 15.42 -5.69
CA LEU A 338 4.13 16.04 -6.61
C LEU A 338 3.43 16.75 -7.76
N ASN A 339 2.46 16.08 -8.40
CA ASN A 339 1.72 16.63 -9.54
C ASN A 339 0.22 16.26 -9.47
N PRO A 340 -0.57 16.93 -8.61
CA PRO A 340 -1.97 16.56 -8.35
C PRO A 340 -2.83 16.48 -9.61
N ASP A 341 -2.73 17.47 -10.50
CA ASP A 341 -3.56 17.54 -11.71
C ASP A 341 -3.22 16.45 -12.73
N GLN A 342 -1.93 16.12 -12.86
CA GLN A 342 -1.50 15.04 -13.74
C GLN A 342 -1.94 13.69 -13.17
N TYR A 343 -1.71 13.48 -11.87
CA TYR A 343 -2.12 12.27 -11.17
C TYR A 343 -3.63 12.01 -11.29
N ARG A 344 -4.47 13.04 -11.15
CA ARG A 344 -5.92 12.92 -11.37
C ARG A 344 -6.29 12.47 -12.79
N ARG A 345 -5.63 13.04 -13.81
CA ARG A 345 -5.84 12.67 -15.21
C ARG A 345 -5.39 11.24 -15.48
N ASP A 346 -4.28 10.83 -14.90
CA ASP A 346 -3.75 9.47 -15.04
C ASP A 346 -4.69 8.46 -14.38
N CYS A 347 -5.21 8.76 -13.18
CA CYS A 347 -6.20 7.93 -12.50
C CYS A 347 -7.47 7.76 -13.35
N PHE A 348 -7.98 8.84 -13.94
CA PHE A 348 -9.17 8.73 -14.81
C PHE A 348 -8.90 7.95 -16.09
N THR A 349 -7.70 8.10 -16.67
CA THR A 349 -7.28 7.33 -17.85
C THR A 349 -7.21 5.85 -17.51
N GLN A 350 -6.53 5.49 -16.42
CA GLN A 350 -6.46 4.12 -15.92
C GLN A 350 -7.84 3.55 -15.59
N TYR A 351 -8.77 4.35 -15.03
CA TYR A 351 -10.14 3.92 -14.78
C TYR A 351 -10.83 3.51 -16.09
N ARG A 352 -10.73 4.35 -17.12
CA ARG A 352 -11.37 4.09 -18.42
C ARG A 352 -10.81 2.83 -19.08
N ASP A 353 -9.49 2.65 -19.02
CA ASP A 353 -8.81 1.50 -19.61
C ASP A 353 -9.18 0.21 -18.87
N MET A 354 -9.08 0.21 -17.53
CA MET A 354 -9.39 -0.95 -16.69
C MET A 354 -10.87 -1.35 -16.74
N LYS A 355 -11.79 -0.37 -16.86
CA LYS A 355 -13.23 -0.66 -16.89
C LYS A 355 -13.61 -1.60 -18.03
N ALA A 356 -12.96 -1.47 -19.19
CA ALA A 356 -13.26 -2.24 -20.40
C ALA A 356 -12.59 -3.62 -20.45
N MET A 357 -11.61 -3.92 -19.58
CA MET A 357 -10.84 -5.17 -19.61
C MET A 357 -11.40 -6.23 -18.67
N ASP A 358 -11.35 -7.51 -19.04
CA ASP A 358 -11.60 -8.60 -18.09
C ASP A 358 -10.41 -8.73 -17.11
N PRO A 359 -10.64 -8.80 -15.79
CA PRO A 359 -9.53 -8.87 -14.82
C PRO A 359 -8.72 -10.17 -14.95
N SER A 360 -9.33 -11.28 -15.34
CA SER A 360 -8.63 -12.56 -15.50
C SER A 360 -7.77 -12.56 -16.76
N GLU A 361 -8.27 -12.01 -17.87
CA GLU A 361 -7.50 -11.82 -19.10
C GLU A 361 -6.31 -10.89 -18.87
N LEU A 362 -6.53 -9.76 -18.18
CA LEU A 362 -5.46 -8.81 -17.85
C LEU A 362 -4.34 -9.48 -17.06
N LEU A 363 -4.69 -10.19 -15.98
CA LEU A 363 -3.71 -10.84 -15.11
C LEU A 363 -3.07 -12.06 -15.74
N GLY A 364 -3.68 -12.63 -16.79
CA GLY A 364 -3.05 -13.63 -17.64
C GLY A 364 -1.91 -13.08 -18.50
N ILE A 365 -1.91 -11.78 -18.80
CA ILE A 365 -0.88 -11.10 -19.62
C ILE A 365 0.14 -10.36 -18.72
N MET A 366 -0.34 -9.65 -17.70
CA MET A 366 0.46 -8.84 -16.80
C MET A 366 0.15 -9.18 -15.33
N PRO A 367 0.57 -10.35 -14.83
CA PRO A 367 0.26 -10.78 -13.47
C PRO A 367 0.86 -9.86 -12.39
N THR A 368 1.99 -9.22 -12.66
CA THR A 368 2.71 -8.39 -11.69
C THR A 368 2.42 -6.88 -11.81
N CYS A 369 1.40 -6.48 -12.57
CA CYS A 369 0.98 -5.08 -12.64
C CYS A 369 0.44 -4.58 -11.28
N HIS A 370 0.27 -3.26 -11.11
CA HIS A 370 -0.22 -2.68 -9.83
C HIS A 370 -1.55 -3.31 -9.37
N PHE A 371 -2.48 -3.55 -10.31
CA PHE A 371 -3.73 -4.24 -10.01
C PHE A 371 -3.52 -5.70 -9.59
N GLY A 372 -2.56 -6.42 -10.20
CA GLY A 372 -2.21 -7.78 -9.81
C GLY A 372 -1.61 -7.84 -8.40
N LYS A 373 -0.63 -6.98 -8.11
CA LYS A 373 -0.07 -6.83 -6.75
C LYS A 373 -1.15 -6.51 -5.70
N PHE A 374 -2.08 -5.61 -6.05
CA PHE A 374 -3.24 -5.31 -5.22
C PHE A 374 -4.10 -6.57 -4.97
N CYS A 375 -4.44 -7.32 -6.03
CA CYS A 375 -5.21 -8.55 -5.91
C CYS A 375 -4.51 -9.58 -5.03
N SER A 376 -3.21 -9.79 -5.19
CA SER A 376 -2.43 -10.71 -4.35
C SER A 376 -2.44 -10.29 -2.89
N LYS A 377 -2.13 -9.02 -2.59
CA LYS A 377 -2.14 -8.48 -1.22
C LYS A 377 -3.52 -8.61 -0.57
N LYS A 378 -4.59 -8.33 -1.32
CA LYS A 378 -5.97 -8.44 -0.81
C LYS A 378 -6.41 -9.88 -0.63
N TYR A 379 -6.03 -10.80 -1.50
CA TYR A 379 -6.37 -12.20 -1.37
C TYR A 379 -5.78 -12.78 -0.09
N LEU A 380 -4.47 -12.56 0.12
CA LEU A 380 -3.76 -13.05 1.30
C LEU A 380 -4.30 -12.43 2.60
N ALA A 381 -4.89 -11.23 2.54
CA ALA A 381 -5.52 -10.57 3.68
C ALA A 381 -6.95 -11.04 3.99
N VAL A 382 -7.68 -11.52 2.97
CA VAL A 382 -9.09 -11.97 3.06
C VAL A 382 -9.20 -13.47 3.31
N VAL A 383 -8.31 -14.27 2.73
CA VAL A 383 -8.37 -15.74 2.80
C VAL A 383 -7.19 -16.19 3.66
N HIS A 384 -7.45 -16.70 4.85
CA HIS A 384 -6.41 -17.24 5.73
C HIS A 384 -5.94 -18.64 5.26
N PRO A 385 -4.69 -19.08 5.46
CA PRO A 385 -4.26 -20.44 5.11
C PRO A 385 -5.22 -21.54 5.60
N LYS A 386 -5.56 -21.54 6.91
CA LYS A 386 -6.58 -22.46 7.47
C LYS A 386 -7.97 -22.35 6.83
N MET A 387 -8.33 -21.17 6.33
CA MET A 387 -9.59 -21.01 5.59
C MET A 387 -9.48 -21.71 4.24
N GLU A 388 -8.38 -21.50 3.53
CA GLU A 388 -8.13 -22.05 2.21
C GLU A 388 -8.08 -23.58 2.21
N GLU A 389 -7.28 -24.15 3.12
CA GLU A 389 -7.17 -25.59 3.32
C GLU A 389 -8.52 -26.23 3.64
N SER A 390 -9.31 -25.60 4.52
CA SER A 390 -10.64 -26.11 4.85
C SER A 390 -11.66 -25.98 3.71
N LEU A 391 -11.58 -24.93 2.89
CA LEU A 391 -12.53 -24.69 1.81
C LEU A 391 -12.19 -25.46 0.52
N PHE A 392 -10.91 -25.70 0.25
CA PHE A 392 -10.43 -26.29 -1.01
C PHE A 392 -9.69 -27.62 -0.84
N GLY A 393 -9.23 -27.95 0.36
CA GLY A 393 -8.45 -29.16 0.65
C GLY A 393 -6.96 -29.03 0.41
N ASP A 394 -6.49 -27.86 -0.05
CA ASP A 394 -5.07 -27.57 -0.32
C ASP A 394 -4.78 -26.06 -0.23
N LEU A 395 -3.50 -25.69 -0.40
CA LEU A 395 -3.02 -24.30 -0.43
C LEU A 395 -2.51 -23.88 -1.83
N GLU A 396 -2.97 -24.54 -2.90
CA GLU A 396 -2.44 -24.34 -4.25
C GLU A 396 -2.73 -22.93 -4.78
N GLN A 397 -3.90 -22.36 -4.46
CA GLN A 397 -4.25 -20.99 -4.87
C GLN A 397 -3.30 -19.98 -4.23
N ARG A 398 -3.02 -20.12 -2.93
CA ARG A 398 -2.07 -19.29 -2.18
C ARG A 398 -0.66 -19.44 -2.67
N ARG A 399 -0.21 -20.65 -2.96
CA ARG A 399 1.12 -20.87 -3.55
C ARG A 399 1.27 -20.13 -4.87
N GLN A 400 0.24 -20.15 -5.73
CA GLN A 400 0.23 -19.36 -6.96
C GLN A 400 0.27 -17.86 -6.67
N VAL A 401 -0.54 -17.36 -5.74
CA VAL A 401 -0.58 -15.93 -5.37
C VAL A 401 0.74 -15.44 -4.80
N LEU A 402 1.38 -16.22 -3.92
CA LEU A 402 2.70 -15.92 -3.34
C LEU A 402 3.80 -15.93 -4.41
N ALA A 403 3.72 -16.83 -5.39
CA ALA A 403 4.60 -16.85 -6.55
C ALA A 403 4.34 -15.71 -7.56
N GLY A 404 3.42 -14.78 -7.26
CA GLY A 404 3.08 -13.66 -8.13
C GLY A 404 2.17 -14.03 -9.31
N ASN A 405 1.56 -15.21 -9.28
CA ASN A 405 0.58 -15.67 -10.27
C ASN A 405 -0.85 -15.47 -9.75
N HIS A 406 -1.82 -15.64 -10.64
CA HIS A 406 -3.24 -15.50 -10.33
C HIS A 406 -4.00 -16.79 -10.66
N PRO A 407 -4.62 -17.44 -9.66
CA PRO A 407 -5.42 -18.65 -9.88
C PRO A 407 -6.56 -18.45 -10.87
N ARG A 408 -6.86 -19.51 -11.63
CA ARG A 408 -8.01 -19.55 -12.57
C ARG A 408 -9.25 -20.24 -11.99
N SER A 409 -9.31 -20.38 -10.66
CA SER A 409 -10.46 -20.98 -9.98
C SER A 409 -11.69 -20.08 -10.07
N GLN A 410 -12.90 -20.65 -10.00
CA GLN A 410 -14.14 -19.87 -9.94
C GLN A 410 -14.14 -18.92 -8.74
N PHE A 411 -13.63 -19.38 -7.60
CA PHE A 411 -13.52 -18.58 -6.39
C PHE A 411 -12.63 -17.35 -6.59
N TYR A 412 -11.46 -17.53 -7.19
CA TYR A 412 -10.55 -16.43 -7.48
C TYR A 412 -11.12 -15.48 -8.54
N GLY A 413 -11.83 -15.99 -9.55
CA GLY A 413 -12.53 -15.16 -10.53
C GLY A 413 -13.58 -14.24 -9.90
N GLU A 414 -14.41 -14.75 -8.99
CA GLU A 414 -15.40 -13.93 -8.25
C GLU A 414 -14.72 -12.93 -7.30
N PHE A 415 -13.61 -13.32 -6.68
CA PHE A 415 -12.76 -12.41 -5.91
C PHE A 415 -12.20 -11.27 -6.78
N LEU A 416 -11.74 -11.57 -8.00
CA LEU A 416 -11.22 -10.58 -8.95
C LEU A 416 -12.30 -9.57 -9.37
N MET A 417 -13.56 -9.99 -9.48
CA MET A 417 -14.67 -9.08 -9.78
C MET A 417 -14.87 -8.06 -8.65
N LEU A 418 -14.76 -8.49 -7.39
CA LEU A 418 -14.82 -7.61 -6.23
C LEU A 418 -13.61 -6.66 -6.18
N THR A 419 -12.39 -7.18 -6.29
CA THR A 419 -11.17 -6.34 -6.23
C THR A 419 -11.13 -5.35 -7.37
N LYS A 420 -11.52 -5.74 -8.60
CA LYS A 420 -11.64 -4.81 -9.73
C LYS A 420 -12.62 -3.69 -9.44
N ALA A 421 -13.79 -3.98 -8.87
CA ALA A 421 -14.77 -2.94 -8.54
C ALA A 421 -14.19 -1.93 -7.53
N VAL A 422 -13.50 -2.41 -6.49
CA VAL A 422 -12.84 -1.54 -5.49
C VAL A 422 -11.69 -0.74 -6.10
N TRP A 423 -10.89 -1.37 -6.97
CA TRP A 423 -9.80 -0.71 -7.70
C TRP A 423 -10.31 0.44 -8.59
N LEU A 424 -11.39 0.19 -9.34
CA LEU A 424 -12.04 1.21 -10.15
C LEU A 424 -12.60 2.35 -9.30
N LEU A 425 -13.20 2.04 -8.14
CA LEU A 425 -13.69 3.06 -7.21
C LEU A 425 -12.54 3.93 -6.67
N HIS A 426 -11.40 3.33 -6.36
CA HIS A 426 -10.21 4.01 -5.87
C HIS A 426 -9.63 4.94 -6.93
N LEU A 427 -9.44 4.47 -8.18
CA LEU A 427 -9.04 5.32 -9.30
C LEU A 427 -9.99 6.51 -9.49
N LEU A 428 -11.30 6.32 -9.31
CA LEU A 428 -12.24 7.44 -9.36
C LEU A 428 -12.07 8.41 -8.19
N ALA A 429 -11.88 7.91 -6.97
CA ALA A 429 -11.68 8.74 -5.78
C ALA A 429 -10.52 9.72 -5.98
N PHE A 430 -9.41 9.22 -6.55
CA PHE A 430 -8.21 10.00 -6.84
C PHE A 430 -8.25 10.78 -8.15
N SER A 431 -9.31 10.67 -8.94
CA SER A 431 -9.51 11.46 -10.17
C SER A 431 -10.45 12.65 -10.03
N LEU A 432 -11.31 12.62 -9.01
CA LEU A 432 -12.31 13.65 -8.72
C LEU A 432 -11.69 14.82 -7.96
N ASP A 433 -12.29 16.00 -8.14
CA ASP A 433 -11.89 17.23 -7.46
C ASP A 433 -13.12 18.09 -7.16
N PRO A 434 -13.44 18.30 -5.86
CA PRO A 434 -12.72 17.77 -4.71
C PRO A 434 -12.86 16.24 -4.57
N ALA A 435 -11.85 15.60 -4.00
CA ALA A 435 -11.82 14.15 -3.79
C ALA A 435 -12.97 13.71 -2.83
N PRO A 436 -13.58 12.54 -3.05
CA PRO A 436 -14.56 11.97 -2.14
C PRO A 436 -13.97 11.72 -0.76
N SER A 437 -14.69 12.13 0.29
CA SER A 437 -14.33 11.80 1.66
C SER A 437 -14.98 10.49 2.07
N GLN A 438 -14.17 9.46 2.32
CA GLN A 438 -14.62 8.20 2.88
C GLN A 438 -14.96 8.38 4.36
N PHE A 439 -16.03 7.72 4.82
CA PHE A 439 -16.36 7.61 6.23
C PHE A 439 -16.92 6.22 6.55
N GLU A 440 -16.79 5.81 7.80
CA GLU A 440 -17.30 4.54 8.30
C GLU A 440 -18.11 4.78 9.58
N ALA A 441 -19.09 3.92 9.84
CA ALA A 441 -19.90 4.03 11.04
C ALA A 441 -19.20 3.28 12.19
N SER A 442 -19.00 3.97 13.33
CA SER A 442 -18.48 3.34 14.53
C SER A 442 -19.53 2.43 15.18
N ARG A 443 -19.07 1.33 15.76
CA ARG A 443 -19.90 0.47 16.61
C ARG A 443 -20.49 1.27 17.77
N GLY A 444 -21.75 1.02 18.11
CA GLY A 444 -22.48 1.74 19.15
C GLY A 444 -23.03 3.11 18.75
N ALA A 445 -22.64 3.65 17.59
CA ALA A 445 -23.13 4.94 17.11
C ALA A 445 -24.65 4.92 16.83
N GLU A 446 -25.28 6.08 16.97
CA GLU A 446 -26.69 6.25 16.61
C GLU A 446 -26.89 6.15 15.10
N PHE A 447 -27.98 5.48 14.70
CA PHE A 447 -28.33 5.36 13.29
C PHE A 447 -28.74 6.73 12.72
N HIS A 448 -27.99 7.20 11.72
CA HIS A 448 -28.29 8.47 11.05
C HIS A 448 -28.73 8.23 9.59
N PRO A 449 -30.03 8.29 9.25
CA PRO A 449 -30.55 7.88 7.93
C PRO A 449 -30.01 8.70 6.75
N GLN A 450 -29.48 9.90 7.00
CA GLN A 450 -28.82 10.71 5.99
C GLN A 450 -27.47 10.13 5.52
N TYR A 451 -26.73 9.48 6.43
CA TYR A 451 -25.36 8.97 6.19
C TYR A 451 -25.29 7.45 6.20
N MET A 452 -26.32 6.77 6.68
CA MET A 452 -26.33 5.32 6.91
C MET A 452 -27.54 4.65 6.26
N GLU A 453 -27.33 3.46 5.71
CA GLU A 453 -28.41 2.56 5.28
C GLU A 453 -28.31 1.22 6.03
N SER A 454 -29.44 0.72 6.53
CA SER A 454 -29.45 -0.60 7.18
C SER A 454 -29.39 -1.71 6.13
N VAL A 455 -28.55 -2.71 6.38
CA VAL A 455 -28.52 -3.94 5.55
C VAL A 455 -29.68 -4.88 5.86
N VAL A 456 -30.31 -4.71 7.03
CA VAL A 456 -31.50 -5.45 7.46
C VAL A 456 -32.74 -4.66 7.08
N LYS A 457 -33.73 -5.34 6.49
CA LYS A 457 -35.02 -4.73 6.18
C LYS A 457 -35.92 -4.81 7.40
N PHE A 458 -36.45 -3.67 7.83
CA PHE A 458 -37.42 -3.60 8.92
C PHE A 458 -38.86 -3.61 8.39
N PRO A 459 -39.81 -4.23 9.12
CA PRO A 459 -41.23 -4.11 8.82
C PRO A 459 -41.64 -2.63 8.70
N GLY A 460 -42.35 -2.27 7.62
CA GLY A 460 -42.74 -0.87 7.35
C GLY A 460 -41.65 0.02 6.74
N GLY A 461 -40.47 -0.53 6.42
CA GLY A 461 -39.42 0.16 5.67
C GLY A 461 -38.69 1.27 6.42
N ARG A 462 -39.01 1.49 7.70
CA ARG A 462 -38.35 2.48 8.57
C ARG A 462 -37.60 1.76 9.68
N VAL A 463 -36.43 2.29 10.02
CA VAL A 463 -35.64 1.80 11.17
C VAL A 463 -36.36 2.22 12.46
N PRO A 464 -36.64 1.28 13.39
CA PRO A 464 -37.24 1.60 14.68
C PRO A 464 -36.39 2.58 15.51
N ALA A 465 -37.03 3.30 16.43
CA ALA A 465 -36.30 4.12 17.41
C ALA A 465 -35.43 3.23 18.34
N GLY A 466 -34.34 3.79 18.85
CA GLY A 466 -33.43 3.07 19.75
C GLY A 466 -32.51 2.06 19.06
N GLN A 467 -32.36 2.12 17.74
CA GLN A 467 -31.38 1.31 17.02
C GLN A 467 -30.02 2.00 16.99
N ILE A 468 -28.98 1.21 17.26
CA ILE A 468 -27.57 1.61 17.18
C ILE A 468 -26.83 0.72 16.18
N VAL A 469 -25.68 1.21 15.71
CA VAL A 469 -24.79 0.45 14.82
C VAL A 469 -24.20 -0.72 15.60
N GLY A 470 -24.53 -1.94 15.20
CA GLY A 470 -23.90 -3.15 15.73
C GLY A 470 -22.49 -3.33 15.18
N PHE A 471 -22.34 -3.17 13.86
CA PHE A 471 -21.05 -3.14 13.16
C PHE A 471 -21.22 -2.51 11.76
N PRO A 472 -20.15 -1.91 11.20
CA PRO A 472 -20.15 -1.41 9.83
C PRO A 472 -20.03 -2.57 8.81
N VAL A 473 -20.71 -2.46 7.66
CA VAL A 473 -20.69 -3.48 6.59
C VAL A 473 -19.93 -3.00 5.36
N SER A 474 -20.08 -1.73 4.98
CA SER A 474 -19.28 -1.10 3.93
C SER A 474 -19.18 0.41 4.16
N PRO A 475 -18.09 1.05 3.73
CA PRO A 475 -17.91 2.49 3.92
C PRO A 475 -18.95 3.32 3.16
N GLY A 476 -19.13 4.55 3.62
CA GLY A 476 -19.85 5.62 2.94
C GLY A 476 -18.89 6.65 2.34
N PHE A 477 -19.41 7.50 1.47
CA PHE A 477 -18.65 8.55 0.80
C PHE A 477 -19.42 9.85 0.71
N LYS A 478 -18.76 10.97 0.99
CA LYS A 478 -19.28 12.32 0.72
C LYS A 478 -18.59 12.86 -0.52
N LEU A 479 -19.37 13.19 -1.54
CA LEU A 479 -18.87 13.69 -2.83
C LEU A 479 -18.80 15.23 -2.84
N GLY A 480 -17.99 15.77 -3.74
CA GLY A 480 -17.77 17.21 -3.87
C GLY A 480 -19.02 18.05 -4.19
N ASN A 481 -20.03 17.44 -4.83
CA ASN A 481 -21.32 18.06 -5.12
C ASN A 481 -22.28 18.07 -3.91
N GLY A 482 -21.84 17.59 -2.74
CA GLY A 482 -22.67 17.50 -1.52
C GLY A 482 -23.53 16.25 -1.42
N SER A 483 -23.55 15.38 -2.45
CA SER A 483 -24.22 14.09 -2.38
C SER A 483 -23.50 13.14 -1.41
N VAL A 484 -24.26 12.20 -0.84
CA VAL A 484 -23.77 11.23 0.15
C VAL A 484 -24.14 9.84 -0.30
N ILE A 485 -23.13 9.00 -0.50
CA ILE A 485 -23.29 7.55 -0.57
C ILE A 485 -23.27 7.03 0.86
N ARG A 486 -24.38 6.45 1.28
CA ARG A 486 -24.58 6.02 2.67
C ARG A 486 -23.67 4.83 3.01
N ALA A 487 -23.07 4.87 4.20
CA ALA A 487 -22.41 3.72 4.79
C ALA A 487 -23.44 2.62 5.08
N ARG A 488 -23.09 1.37 4.80
CA ARG A 488 -23.97 0.23 5.10
C ARG A 488 -23.67 -0.26 6.49
N VAL A 489 -24.72 -0.39 7.31
CA VAL A 489 -24.58 -0.78 8.71
C VAL A 489 -25.53 -1.91 9.07
N TYR A 490 -25.07 -2.79 9.95
CA TYR A 490 -25.93 -3.71 10.66
C TYR A 490 -26.40 -3.04 11.95
N LEU A 491 -27.70 -3.14 12.24
CA LEU A 491 -28.31 -2.45 13.37
C LEU A 491 -28.74 -3.43 14.46
N VAL A 492 -28.59 -2.99 15.70
CA VAL A 492 -29.05 -3.71 16.89
C VAL A 492 -29.82 -2.76 17.79
N ALA A 493 -30.72 -3.30 18.62
CA ALA A 493 -31.39 -2.51 19.64
C ALA A 493 -30.38 -2.06 20.70
N ARG A 494 -30.49 -0.80 21.13
CA ARG A 494 -29.80 -0.27 22.32
C ARG A 494 -30.40 -0.98 23.53
N THR A 495 -29.60 -1.83 24.17
CA THR A 495 -29.97 -2.56 25.40
C THR A 495 -29.75 -1.72 26.65
#